data_AF-A0A1E2SN65-F1
#
_entry.id   AF-A0A1E2SN65-F1
#
_cell.length_a   1.000
_cell.length_b   1.000
_cell.length_c   1.000
_cell.angle_alpha   90.00
_cell.angle_beta   90.00
_cell.angle_gamma   90.00
#
_symmetry.space_group_name_H-M   'P 1'
#
loop_
_entity.id
_entity.type
_entity.pdbx_description
1 polymer ?
#
loop_
_entity_poly.entity_id
_entity_poly.type
_entity_poly.pdbx_seq_one_letter_code
_entity_poly.pdbx_strand_id
1 'polypeptide(L)'
;MQNPTFSPPGFAGEMVRAFLQHLPISIALNYGTLLLQIVLVFAVFFTHHIRMTFLAIAVLFHLLIAAAMGLWSFSLIMVAADLILLLRPHESNEFPETTMWFHRKGMSS
;
A
#
# COMPACT_ATOMS: atom_id res chain seq x y z
N MET A 1 -26.30 -18.26 -15.12
CA MET A 1 -26.63 -17.64 -16.41
C MET A 1 -26.38 -16.14 -16.27
N GLN A 2 -25.45 -15.58 -17.06
CA GLN A 2 -25.08 -14.16 -16.99
C GLN A 2 -25.99 -13.35 -17.92
N ASN A 3 -26.61 -12.28 -17.43
CA ASN A 3 -27.48 -11.44 -18.24
C ASN A 3 -26.61 -10.62 -19.23
N PRO A 4 -26.83 -10.73 -20.55
CA PRO A 4 -26.01 -10.05 -21.57
C PRO A 4 -25.98 -8.52 -21.39
N THR A 5 -27.01 -7.92 -20.78
CA THR A 5 -27.08 -6.47 -20.50
C THR A 5 -25.99 -5.98 -19.55
N PHE A 6 -25.47 -6.85 -18.67
CA PHE A 6 -24.42 -6.52 -17.70
C PHE A 6 -23.05 -7.09 -18.08
N SER A 7 -22.86 -7.45 -19.35
CA SER A 7 -21.55 -7.90 -19.82
C SER A 7 -20.63 -6.71 -20.08
N PRO A 8 -19.37 -6.73 -19.59
CA PRO A 8 -18.41 -5.69 -19.91
C PRO A 8 -18.22 -5.57 -21.44
N PRO A 9 -17.93 -4.37 -21.97
CA PRO A 9 -17.67 -4.17 -23.39
C PRO A 9 -16.55 -5.12 -23.88
N GLY A 10 -16.69 -5.64 -25.10
CA GLY A 10 -15.99 -6.85 -25.59
C GLY A 10 -14.55 -7.02 -25.12
N PHE A 11 -13.70 -6.02 -25.36
CA PHE A 11 -12.29 -6.05 -24.97
C PHE A 11 -12.08 -6.26 -23.45
N ALA A 12 -12.81 -5.52 -22.61
CA ALA A 12 -12.74 -5.68 -21.15
C ALA A 12 -13.29 -7.04 -20.69
N GLY A 13 -14.36 -7.51 -21.34
CA GLY A 13 -14.95 -8.82 -21.06
C GLY A 13 -14.01 -9.98 -21.37
N GLU A 14 -13.29 -9.89 -22.49
CA GLU A 14 -12.28 -10.87 -22.90
C GLU A 14 -11.10 -10.89 -21.93
N MET A 15 -10.60 -9.71 -21.52
CA MET A 15 -9.54 -9.63 -20.51
C MET A 15 -9.98 -10.24 -19.18
N VAL A 16 -11.16 -9.88 -18.67
CA VAL A 16 -11.68 -10.43 -17.40
C VAL A 16 -11.83 -11.95 -17.47
N ARG A 17 -12.37 -12.49 -18.56
CA ARG A 17 -12.45 -13.95 -18.76
C ARG A 17 -11.07 -14.59 -18.84
N ALA A 18 -10.12 -13.95 -19.52
CA ALA A 18 -8.76 -14.45 -19.67
C ALA A 18 -8.00 -14.50 -18.33
N PHE A 19 -8.30 -13.60 -17.39
CA PHE A 19 -7.76 -13.65 -16.04
C PHE A 19 -8.49 -14.66 -15.14
N LEU A 20 -9.83 -14.71 -15.22
CA LEU A 20 -10.64 -15.54 -14.32
C LEU A 20 -10.52 -17.05 -14.59
N GLN A 21 -10.13 -17.46 -15.80
CA GLN A 21 -9.82 -18.87 -16.10
C GLN A 21 -8.61 -19.42 -15.32
N HIS A 22 -7.75 -18.54 -14.79
CA HIS A 22 -6.60 -18.94 -13.99
C HIS A 22 -6.94 -18.92 -12.50
N LEU A 23 -7.10 -20.11 -11.92
CA LEU A 23 -7.48 -20.30 -10.52
C LEU A 23 -6.59 -19.53 -9.51
N PRO A 24 -5.25 -19.49 -9.65
CA PRO A 24 -4.40 -18.73 -8.74
C PRO A 24 -4.65 -17.22 -8.81
N ILE A 25 -4.91 -16.70 -10.02
CA ILE A 25 -5.17 -15.28 -10.24
C ILE A 25 -6.51 -14.89 -9.63
N SER A 26 -7.55 -15.69 -9.85
CA SER A 26 -8.86 -15.48 -9.24
C SER A 26 -8.82 -15.47 -7.71
N ILE A 27 -8.02 -16.36 -7.09
CA ILE A 27 -7.78 -16.36 -5.64
C ILE A 27 -7.06 -15.07 -5.21
N ALA A 28 -6.00 -14.69 -5.91
CA ALA A 28 -5.23 -13.49 -5.60
C ALA A 28 -6.07 -12.21 -5.71
N LEU A 29 -6.97 -12.12 -6.69
CA LEU A 29 -7.87 -10.97 -6.85
C LEU A 29 -8.94 -10.91 -5.75
N ASN A 30 -9.49 -12.05 -5.34
CA ASN A 30 -10.53 -12.07 -4.30
C ASN A 30 -9.97 -11.86 -2.88
N TYR A 31 -8.81 -12.45 -2.58
CA TYR A 31 -8.24 -12.45 -1.23
C TYR A 31 -7.02 -11.53 -1.09
N GLY A 32 -6.60 -10.86 -2.17
CA GLY A 32 -5.42 -10.01 -2.19
C GLY A 32 -5.48 -8.87 -1.18
N THR A 33 -6.67 -8.28 -0.98
CA THR A 33 -6.91 -7.25 0.03
C THR A 33 -6.65 -7.76 1.45
N LEU A 34 -7.23 -8.91 1.80
CA LEU A 34 -7.02 -9.56 3.09
C LEU A 34 -5.55 -9.92 3.32
N LEU A 35 -4.92 -10.53 2.31
CA LEU A 35 -3.51 -10.89 2.38
C LEU A 35 -2.63 -9.65 2.59
N LEU A 36 -2.86 -8.59 1.81
CA LEU A 36 -2.12 -7.33 1.94
C LEU A 36 -2.27 -6.75 3.35
N GLN A 37 -3.49 -6.71 3.90
CA GLN A 37 -3.73 -6.19 5.24
C GLN A 37 -2.96 -6.96 6.31
N ILE A 38 -2.97 -8.29 6.24
CA ILE A 38 -2.22 -9.16 7.16
C ILE A 38 -0.72 -8.86 7.05
N VAL A 39 -0.19 -8.77 5.83
CA VAL A 39 1.22 -8.48 5.57
C VAL A 39 1.62 -7.11 6.11
N LEU A 40 0.78 -6.08 5.95
CA LEU A 40 1.05 -4.72 6.43
C LEU A 40 1.15 -4.66 7.96
N VAL A 41 0.33 -5.42 8.68
CA VAL A 41 0.43 -5.54 10.14
C VAL A 41 1.81 -6.09 10.55
N PHE A 42 2.32 -7.09 9.84
CA PHE A 42 3.66 -7.61 10.08
C PHE A 42 4.77 -6.65 9.61
N ALA A 43 4.53 -5.87 8.56
CA ALA A 43 5.49 -4.89 8.02
C ALA A 43 5.91 -3.86 9.07
N VAL A 44 5.09 -3.59 10.08
CA VAL A 44 5.39 -2.69 11.22
C VAL A 44 6.64 -3.11 12.00
N PHE A 45 7.00 -4.39 11.99
CA PHE A 45 8.17 -4.92 12.70
C PHE A 45 9.47 -4.88 11.87
N PHE A 46 9.42 -4.43 10.61
CA PHE A 46 10.58 -4.40 9.72
C PHE A 46 11.29 -3.03 9.71
N THR A 47 12.48 -3.02 9.12
CA THR A 47 13.28 -1.80 8.93
C THR A 47 12.59 -0.78 8.02
N HIS A 48 12.95 0.50 8.17
CA HIS A 48 12.35 1.61 7.41
C HIS A 48 12.33 1.37 5.89
N HIS A 49 13.42 0.85 5.31
CA HIS A 49 13.48 0.60 3.86
C HIS A 49 12.39 -0.37 3.39
N ILE A 50 12.22 -1.47 4.12
CA ILE A 50 11.22 -2.50 3.81
C ILE A 50 9.81 -1.93 3.98
N ARG A 51 9.57 -1.17 5.05
CA ARG A 51 8.28 -0.49 5.30
C ARG A 51 7.90 0.44 4.16
N MET A 52 8.85 1.18 3.61
CA MET A 52 8.59 2.12 2.50
C MET A 52 8.26 1.38 1.20
N THR A 53 8.88 0.23 0.95
CA THR A 53 8.52 -0.64 -0.18
C THR A 53 7.10 -1.20 -0.01
N PHE A 54 6.74 -1.68 1.18
CA PHE A 54 5.38 -2.16 1.46
C PHE A 54 4.34 -1.05 1.32
N LEU A 55 4.65 0.16 1.78
CA LEU A 55 3.78 1.33 1.61
C LEU A 55 3.53 1.61 0.12
N ALA A 56 4.58 1.66 -0.70
CA ALA A 56 4.44 1.91 -2.14
C ALA A 56 3.58 0.84 -2.82
N ILE A 57 3.81 -0.44 -2.48
CA ILE A 57 3.00 -1.56 -2.99
C ILE A 57 1.54 -1.44 -2.55
N ALA A 58 1.29 -1.13 -1.29
CA ALA A 58 -0.07 -0.99 -0.76
C ALA A 58 -0.82 0.17 -1.41
N VAL A 59 -0.18 1.32 -1.58
CA VAL A 59 -0.78 2.49 -2.25
C VAL A 59 -1.15 2.16 -3.70
N LEU A 60 -0.24 1.53 -4.45
CA LEU A 60 -0.51 1.11 -5.83
C LEU A 60 -1.67 0.11 -5.90
N PHE A 61 -1.72 -0.85 -4.97
CA PHE A 61 -2.79 -1.84 -4.91
C PHE A 61 -4.15 -1.20 -4.64
N HIS A 62 -4.24 -0.26 -3.69
CA HIS A 62 -5.48 0.47 -3.41
C HIS A 62 -5.93 1.33 -4.59
N LEU A 63 -5.00 2.02 -5.27
CA LEU A 63 -5.29 2.77 -6.50
C LEU A 63 -5.85 1.88 -7.62
N LEU A 64 -5.31 0.67 -7.80
CA LEU A 64 -5.84 -0.29 -8.77
C LEU A 64 -7.28 -0.71 -8.45
N ILE A 65 -7.60 -0.94 -7.17
CA ILE A 65 -8.98 -1.24 -6.74
C ILE A 65 -9.89 -0.03 -6.94
N ALA A 66 -9.44 1.17 -6.62
CA ALA A 66 -10.21 2.40 -6.85
C ALA A 66 -10.56 2.56 -8.33
N ALA A 67 -9.62 2.31 -9.23
CA ALA A 67 -9.82 2.37 -10.67
C ALA A 67 -10.74 1.24 -11.17
N ALA A 68 -10.55 0.01 -10.69
CA ALA A 68 -11.31 -1.15 -11.14
C ALA A 68 -12.75 -1.19 -10.62
N MET A 69 -12.97 -0.76 -9.37
CA MET A 69 -14.28 -0.83 -8.70
C MET A 69 -14.97 0.52 -8.53
N GLY A 70 -14.31 1.64 -8.88
CA GLY A 70 -14.85 2.99 -8.72
C GLY A 70 -14.90 3.50 -7.27
N LEU A 71 -14.19 2.85 -6.36
CA LEU A 71 -14.26 3.07 -4.91
C LEU A 71 -13.22 4.10 -4.41
N TRP A 72 -13.28 5.32 -4.93
CA TRP A 72 -12.28 6.36 -4.65
C TRP A 72 -12.19 6.77 -3.17
N SER A 73 -13.33 7.08 -2.54
CA SER A 73 -13.35 7.53 -1.14
C SER A 73 -12.84 6.47 -0.17
N PHE A 74 -13.23 5.22 -0.40
CA PHE A 74 -12.75 4.08 0.38
C PHE A 74 -11.24 3.87 0.23
N SER A 75 -10.74 3.92 -1.00
CA SER A 75 -9.31 3.78 -1.27
C SER A 75 -8.48 4.88 -0.62
N LEU A 76 -8.97 6.12 -0.57
CA LEU A 76 -8.26 7.23 0.07
C LEU A 76 -8.12 7.01 1.59
N ILE A 77 -9.16 6.50 2.23
CA ILE A 77 -9.13 6.18 3.67
C ILE A 77 -8.12 5.06 3.94
N MET A 78 -8.09 4.01 3.10
CA MET A 78 -7.12 2.93 3.25
C MET A 78 -5.67 3.40 3.05
N VAL A 79 -5.43 4.22 2.02
CA VAL A 79 -4.10 4.83 1.81
C VAL A 79 -3.68 5.68 3.01
N ALA A 80 -4.59 6.47 3.59
CA ALA A 80 -4.30 7.25 4.79
C ALA A 80 -3.98 6.35 6.00
N ALA A 81 -4.70 5.24 6.18
CA ALA A 81 -4.44 4.26 7.23
C ALA A 81 -3.05 3.60 7.05
N ASP A 82 -2.69 3.21 5.83
CA ASP A 82 -1.38 2.65 5.52
C ASP A 82 -0.27 3.67 5.79
N LEU A 83 -0.51 4.94 5.46
CA LEU A 83 0.42 6.03 5.75
C LEU A 83 0.65 6.18 7.25
N ILE A 84 -0.42 6.18 8.06
CA ILE A 84 -0.33 6.26 9.52
C ILE A 84 0.38 5.03 10.11
N LEU A 85 0.14 3.85 9.56
CA LEU A 85 0.74 2.59 10.02
C LEU A 85 2.26 2.56 9.75
N LEU A 86 2.69 3.01 8.57
CA LEU A 86 4.05 2.81 8.07
C LEU A 86 4.93 4.07 8.10
N LEU A 87 4.40 5.28 8.18
CA LEU A 87 5.17 6.46 8.61
C LEU A 87 5.15 6.50 10.15
N ARG A 88 6.28 6.20 10.78
CA ARG A 88 6.46 6.45 12.23
C ARG A 88 7.06 7.84 12.40
N PRO A 89 6.26 8.88 12.74
CA PRO A 89 6.78 10.22 12.95
C PRO A 89 7.75 10.33 14.15
N HIS A 90 7.82 9.32 15.03
CA HIS A 90 8.73 9.35 16.17
C HIS A 90 10.20 9.08 15.77
N GLU A 91 10.45 8.35 14.69
CA GLU A 91 11.81 7.95 14.25
C GLU A 91 12.57 9.10 13.56
N SER A 92 11.90 10.20 13.20
CA SER A 92 12.53 11.37 12.53
C SER A 92 13.06 12.44 13.50
N ASN A 93 12.84 12.29 14.80
CA ASN A 93 13.22 13.31 15.80
C ASN A 93 14.57 13.06 16.48
N GLU A 94 15.33 12.04 16.04
CA GLU A 94 16.72 11.91 16.42
C GLU A 94 17.54 12.96 15.66
N PHE A 95 17.58 14.18 16.21
CA PHE A 95 18.62 15.14 15.86
C PHE A 95 19.97 14.42 15.98
N PRO A 96 20.83 14.45 14.96
CA PRO A 96 22.14 13.84 15.05
C PRO A 96 22.87 14.47 16.25
N GLU A 97 23.11 13.71 17.32
CA GLU A 97 23.92 14.19 18.47
C GLU A 97 25.29 14.73 18.03
N THR A 98 25.73 14.37 16.82
CA THR A 98 26.95 14.87 16.20
C THR A 98 26.96 16.39 16.04
N THR A 99 25.82 17.07 15.79
CA THR A 99 25.81 18.55 15.68
C THR A 99 25.87 19.25 17.04
N MET A 100 25.39 18.62 18.13
CA MET A 100 25.45 19.21 19.47
C MET A 100 26.89 19.24 20.04
N TRP A 101 27.73 18.26 19.69
CA TRP A 101 29.13 18.23 20.16
C TRP A 101 29.96 19.39 19.62
N PHE A 102 29.77 19.76 18.35
CA PHE A 102 30.49 20.88 17.75
C PHE A 102 30.08 22.23 18.34
N HIS A 103 28.80 22.40 18.68
CA HIS A 103 28.32 23.66 19.27
C HIS A 103 28.82 23.86 20.71
N ARG A 104 29.08 22.78 21.45
CA ARG A 104 29.59 22.85 22.83
C ARG A 104 31.09 23.16 22.89
N LYS A 105 31.88 22.75 21.88
CA LYS A 105 33.34 22.99 21.86
C LYS A 105 33.75 24.40 21.43
N GLY A 106 32.88 25.14 20.75
CA GLY A 106 33.16 26.53 20.32
C GLY A 106 33.00 27.59 21.41
N MET A 107 32.52 27.23 22.60
CA MET A 107 32.27 28.18 23.71
C MET A 107 33.29 28.08 24.85
N SER A 108 34.26 27.18 24.77
CA SER A 108 35.28 26.97 25.82
C SER A 108 36.68 27.44 25.44
N SER A 109 36.79 28.34 24.47
CA SER A 109 38.07 28.90 23.98
C SER A 109 38.03 30.41 23.99
#